data_AF-A0A831JXI5-F1
#
_entry.id   AF-A0A831JXI5-F1
#
_cell.length_a   1.000
_cell.length_b   1.000
_cell.length_c   1.000
_cell.angle_alpha   90.00
_cell.angle_beta   90.00
_cell.angle_gamma   90.00
#
_symmetry.space_group_name_H-M   'P 1'
#
loop_
_entity.id
_entity.type
_entity.pdbx_description
1 polymer ?
#
loop_
_entity_poly.entity_id
_entity_poly.type
_entity_poly.pdbx_seq_one_letter_code
_entity_poly.pdbx_strand_id
1 'polypeptide(L)'
;MSKKVKEMLIEQYGYAPDLIFEVKANRRIFAYKECPFNPRVYTEKGLYFGKIESDGIRLTIEGAFLVGPKAKRNIIEVSEDEAIQWLAGEDLKIKTPIKGWVILKWGKYYLGCGKARDGIIRNYVPKERRIAPK
;
A
#
# COMPACT_ATOMS: atom_id res chain seq x y z
N MET A 1 16.04 10.82 4.92
CA MET A 1 15.06 9.72 5.03
C MET A 1 14.06 9.68 3.89
N SER A 2 13.41 10.81 3.53
CA SER A 2 12.45 10.85 2.42
C SER A 2 13.01 10.34 1.07
N LYS A 3 14.28 10.61 0.77
CA LYS A 3 14.96 10.14 -0.45
C LYS A 3 14.96 8.60 -0.56
N LYS A 4 15.33 7.91 0.52
CA LYS A 4 15.37 6.45 0.58
C LYS A 4 14.00 5.82 0.38
N VAL A 5 12.94 6.40 0.96
CA VAL A 5 11.57 5.93 0.73
C VAL A 5 11.17 6.09 -0.73
N LYS A 6 11.49 7.23 -1.36
CA LYS A 6 11.24 7.45 -2.80
C LYS A 6 11.99 6.43 -3.67
N GLU A 7 13.25 6.16 -3.36
CA GLU A 7 14.06 5.14 -4.07
C GLU A 7 13.41 3.75 -3.97
N MET A 8 13.03 3.31 -2.77
CA MET A 8 12.32 2.04 -2.56
C MET A 8 10.98 1.97 -3.31
N LEU A 9 10.21 3.05 -3.35
CA LEU A 9 8.95 3.11 -4.10
C LEU A 9 9.17 3.04 -5.61
N ILE A 10 10.19 3.73 -6.12
CA ILE A 10 10.58 3.66 -7.53
C ILE A 10 11.06 2.24 -7.87
N GLU A 11 11.90 1.64 -7.04
CA GLU A 11 12.36 0.26 -7.23
C GLU A 11 11.19 -0.73 -7.21
N GLN A 12 10.28 -0.61 -6.26
CA GLN A 12 9.20 -1.58 -6.10
C GLN A 12 8.02 -1.36 -7.05
N TYR A 13 7.62 -0.12 -7.32
CA TYR A 13 6.39 0.20 -8.07
C TYR A 13 6.65 1.01 -9.35
N GLY A 14 7.88 1.46 -9.59
CA GLY A 14 8.24 2.29 -10.75
C GLY A 14 7.79 3.75 -10.63
N TYR A 15 7.29 4.16 -9.45
CA TYR A 15 6.78 5.49 -9.18
C TYR A 15 6.84 5.82 -7.70
N ALA A 16 7.20 7.07 -7.39
CA ALA A 16 7.05 7.66 -6.07
C ALA A 16 6.29 8.98 -6.20
N PRO A 17 5.21 9.22 -5.44
CA PRO A 17 4.50 10.48 -5.48
C PRO A 17 5.36 11.61 -4.90
N ASP A 18 5.10 12.82 -5.38
CA ASP A 18 5.77 14.00 -4.87
C ASP A 18 5.19 14.43 -3.52
N LEU A 19 5.66 13.76 -2.49
CA LEU A 19 5.34 13.97 -1.09
C LEU A 19 6.63 13.95 -0.26
N ILE A 20 6.53 14.53 0.93
CA ILE A 20 7.54 14.38 1.97
C ILE A 20 7.23 13.09 2.73
N PHE A 21 8.23 12.23 2.89
CA PHE A 21 8.12 10.99 3.64
C PHE A 21 8.95 11.04 4.93
N GLU A 22 8.29 10.66 6.03
CA GLU A 22 8.89 10.58 7.35
C GLU A 22 8.77 9.15 7.87
N VAL A 23 9.88 8.58 8.33
CA VAL A 23 9.88 7.24 8.93
C VAL A 23 9.90 7.41 10.45
N LYS A 24 8.85 6.93 11.11
CA LYS A 24 8.69 6.96 12.56
C LYS A 24 9.07 5.61 13.18
N ALA A 25 8.86 5.50 14.50
CA ALA A 25 9.02 4.26 15.25
C ALA A 25 8.32 3.08 14.57
N ASN A 26 8.85 1.87 14.79
CA ASN A 26 8.36 0.64 14.18
C ASN A 26 8.35 0.67 12.64
N ARG A 27 9.24 1.47 12.03
CA ARG A 27 9.41 1.58 10.57
C ARG A 27 8.15 2.05 9.83
N ARG A 28 7.25 2.75 10.52
CA ARG A 28 6.03 3.32 9.94
C ARG A 28 6.39 4.53 9.08
N ILE A 29 5.84 4.61 7.89
CA ILE A 29 6.03 5.72 6.96
C ILE A 29 4.80 6.61 7.03
N PHE A 30 5.00 7.90 7.27
CA PHE A 30 4.00 8.93 7.11
C PHE A 30 4.33 9.78 5.88
N ALA A 31 3.31 10.22 5.16
CA ALA A 31 3.44 11.07 3.98
C ALA A 31 2.62 12.35 4.14
N TYR A 32 3.20 13.48 3.76
CA TYR A 32 2.53 14.78 3.81
C TYR A 32 3.09 15.76 2.77
N LYS A 33 2.39 16.88 2.61
CA LYS A 33 2.93 18.10 1.98
C LYS A 33 3.25 19.12 3.06
N GLU A 34 4.08 20.09 2.71
CA GLU A 34 4.27 21.24 3.59
C GLU A 34 2.94 21.94 3.80
N CYS A 35 2.64 22.22 5.07
CA CYS A 35 1.46 22.93 5.48
C CYS A 35 1.93 24.07 6.39
N PRO A 36 1.75 25.34 6.00
CA PRO A 36 2.14 26.48 6.83
C PRO A 36 1.28 26.59 8.09
N PHE A 37 0.08 25.98 8.07
CA PHE A 37 -0.77 25.86 9.24
C PHE A 37 -0.18 24.82 10.20
N ASN A 38 0.25 25.30 11.37
CA ASN A 38 0.78 24.48 12.45
C ASN A 38 -0.25 24.41 13.59
N PRO A 39 -1.24 23.51 13.52
CA PRO A 39 -2.21 23.37 14.60
C PRO A 39 -1.45 22.93 15.86
N ARG A 40 -1.68 23.63 16.99
CA ARG A 40 -1.17 23.24 18.32
C ARG A 40 -1.89 21.98 18.84
N VAL A 41 -1.86 20.89 18.08
CA VAL A 41 -2.55 19.65 18.40
C VAL A 41 -1.57 18.51 18.25
N TYR A 42 -1.55 17.60 19.23
CA TYR A 42 -0.75 16.36 19.27
C TYR A 42 -1.23 15.33 18.23
N THR A 43 -1.43 15.75 16.98
CA THR A 43 -1.81 14.85 15.88
C THR A 43 -0.59 14.39 15.11
N GLU A 44 -0.62 13.14 14.66
CA GLU A 44 0.38 12.61 13.74
C GLU A 44 0.38 13.45 12.46
N LYS A 45 1.54 14.03 12.12
CA LYS A 45 1.68 14.84 10.91
C LYS A 45 1.50 13.95 9.66
N GLY A 46 0.44 14.22 8.90
CA GLY A 46 0.18 13.59 7.62
C GLY A 46 -0.57 12.27 7.69
N LEU A 47 -0.47 11.50 6.61
CA LEU A 47 -1.17 10.25 6.41
C LEU A 47 -0.24 9.06 6.69
N TYR A 48 -0.74 8.03 7.38
CA TYR A 48 -0.03 6.76 7.49
C TYR A 48 -0.01 6.06 6.13
N PHE A 49 1.15 6.10 5.48
CA PHE A 49 1.36 5.72 4.09
C PHE A 49 1.70 4.23 3.92
N GLY A 50 2.38 3.65 4.90
CA GLY A 50 2.83 2.26 4.84
C GLY A 50 3.87 1.95 5.90
N LYS A 51 4.52 0.81 5.76
CA LYS A 51 5.59 0.37 6.66
C LYS A 51 6.74 -0.23 5.86
N ILE A 52 7.97 0.07 6.27
CA ILE A 52 9.15 -0.62 5.76
C ILE A 52 9.21 -1.99 6.42
N GLU A 53 9.05 -3.03 5.60
CA GLU A 53 9.25 -4.42 5.98
C GLU A 53 10.69 -4.82 5.63
N SER A 54 11.10 -6.06 5.94
CA SER A 54 12.48 -6.52 5.65
C SER A 54 12.80 -6.60 4.15
N ASP A 55 11.78 -6.74 3.32
CA ASP A 55 11.89 -7.03 1.88
C ASP A 55 11.10 -6.05 1.01
N GLY A 56 10.87 -4.83 1.51
CA GLY A 56 10.24 -3.76 0.73
C GLY A 56 9.30 -2.89 1.55
N ILE A 57 8.46 -2.14 0.86
CA ILE A 57 7.43 -1.29 1.47
C ILE A 57 6.07 -1.98 1.36
N ARG A 58 5.42 -2.21 2.50
CA ARG A 58 4.00 -2.56 2.54
C ARG A 58 3.18 -1.28 2.63
N LEU A 59 2.42 -0.97 1.58
CA LEU A 59 1.54 0.20 1.57
C LEU A 59 0.26 -0.05 2.38
N THR A 60 -0.31 1.01 2.95
CA THR A 60 -1.71 1.02 3.39
C THR A 60 -2.65 1.09 2.18
N ILE A 61 -3.97 1.05 2.40
CA ILE A 61 -4.95 1.29 1.33
C ILE A 61 -4.75 2.70 0.74
N GLU A 62 -4.56 3.70 1.60
CA GLU A 62 -4.35 5.08 1.19
C GLU A 62 -2.99 5.26 0.49
N GLY A 63 -1.94 4.61 0.98
CA GLY A 63 -0.64 4.59 0.30
C GLY A 63 -0.71 3.95 -1.08
N ALA A 64 -1.42 2.83 -1.21
CA ALA A 64 -1.67 2.17 -2.50
C ALA A 64 -2.46 3.08 -3.45
N PHE A 65 -3.43 3.84 -2.94
CA PHE A 65 -4.19 4.81 -3.74
C PHE A 65 -3.33 5.98 -4.22
N LEU A 66 -2.33 6.42 -3.44
CA LEU A 66 -1.41 7.50 -3.83
C LEU A 66 -0.34 7.05 -4.83
N VAL A 67 0.02 5.76 -4.84
CA VAL A 67 1.07 5.18 -5.70
C VAL A 67 0.47 4.56 -6.96
N GLY A 68 -0.58 3.77 -6.81
CA GLY A 68 -1.19 2.92 -7.82
C GLY A 68 -1.57 3.59 -9.15
N PRO A 69 -2.13 4.81 -9.17
CA PRO A 69 -2.49 5.51 -10.41
C PRO A 69 -1.35 5.73 -11.39
N LYS A 70 -0.11 5.80 -10.91
CA LYS A 70 1.09 6.02 -11.75
C LYS A 70 2.15 4.94 -11.59
N ALA A 71 1.85 3.88 -10.84
CA ALA A 71 2.75 2.73 -10.70
C ALA A 71 2.86 1.99 -12.05
N LYS A 72 4.08 1.53 -12.34
CA LYS A 72 4.45 0.90 -13.62
C LYS A 72 4.65 -0.61 -13.49
N ARG A 73 4.73 -1.12 -12.27
CA ARG A 73 4.96 -2.53 -11.95
C ARG A 73 4.36 -2.90 -10.59
N ASN A 74 4.25 -4.20 -10.34
CA ASN A 74 3.72 -4.77 -9.10
C ASN A 74 2.30 -4.29 -8.76
N ILE A 75 1.46 -4.20 -9.79
CA ILE A 75 0.01 -4.02 -9.69
C ILE A 75 -0.65 -5.28 -10.25
N ILE A 76 -1.62 -5.80 -9.54
CA ILE A 76 -2.43 -6.94 -9.97
C ILE A 76 -3.87 -6.47 -10.08
N GLU A 77 -4.41 -6.53 -11.30
CA GLU A 77 -5.83 -6.34 -11.55
C GLU A 77 -6.56 -7.61 -11.10
N VAL A 78 -7.63 -7.45 -10.33
CA VAL A 78 -8.46 -8.54 -9.83
C VAL A 78 -9.88 -8.40 -10.36
N SER A 79 -10.58 -9.53 -10.46
CA SER A 79 -12.03 -9.58 -10.71
C SER A 79 -12.82 -9.02 -9.51
N GLU A 80 -14.13 -8.81 -9.70
CA GLU A 80 -15.02 -8.41 -8.62
C GLU A 80 -15.07 -9.45 -7.48
N ASP A 81 -15.17 -10.73 -7.83
CA ASP A 81 -15.19 -11.82 -6.83
C ASP A 81 -13.91 -11.86 -6.00
N GLU A 82 -12.75 -11.73 -6.65
CA GLU A 82 -11.46 -11.65 -5.97
C GLU A 82 -11.33 -10.36 -5.14
N ALA A 83 -11.88 -9.24 -5.61
CA ALA A 83 -11.93 -7.99 -4.83
C ALA A 83 -12.77 -8.15 -3.55
N ILE A 84 -13.91 -8.83 -3.64
CA ILE A 84 -14.78 -9.13 -2.49
C ILE A 84 -14.05 -10.03 -1.50
N GLN A 85 -13.44 -11.14 -1.96
CA GLN A 85 -12.63 -12.04 -1.13
C GLN A 85 -11.48 -11.27 -0.44
N TRP A 86 -10.77 -10.45 -1.20
CA TRP A 86 -9.69 -9.61 -0.69
C TRP A 86 -10.18 -8.67 0.41
N LEU A 87 -11.28 -7.96 0.18
CA LEU A 87 -11.86 -7.04 1.15
C LEU A 87 -12.49 -7.76 2.35
N ALA A 88 -12.92 -9.02 2.21
CA ALA A 88 -13.34 -9.87 3.33
C ALA A 88 -12.14 -10.36 4.18
N GLY A 89 -10.92 -10.16 3.70
CA GLY A 89 -9.68 -10.51 4.40
C GLY A 89 -9.11 -11.86 4.01
N GLU A 90 -9.54 -12.42 2.88
CA GLU A 90 -9.07 -13.70 2.36
C GLU A 90 -7.79 -13.54 1.52
N ASP A 91 -6.96 -14.58 1.53
CA ASP A 91 -5.79 -14.69 0.66
C ASP A 91 -6.25 -15.05 -0.77
N LEU A 92 -5.61 -14.47 -1.78
CA LEU A 92 -5.95 -14.76 -3.18
C LEU A 92 -4.99 -15.77 -3.78
N LYS A 93 -5.50 -16.74 -4.55
CA LYS A 93 -4.67 -17.63 -5.37
C LYS A 93 -4.36 -16.95 -6.69
N ILE A 94 -3.10 -16.89 -7.07
CA ILE A 94 -2.65 -16.29 -8.32
C ILE A 94 -1.85 -17.28 -9.16
N LYS A 95 -2.05 -17.20 -10.48
CA LYS A 95 -1.27 -17.96 -11.45
C LYS A 95 0.00 -17.23 -11.92
N THR A 96 0.15 -15.96 -11.53
CA THR A 96 1.28 -15.12 -11.96
C THR A 96 2.55 -15.49 -11.18
N PRO A 97 3.75 -15.42 -11.81
CA PRO A 97 5.01 -15.62 -11.12
C PRO A 97 5.45 -14.42 -10.27
N ILE A 98 4.61 -13.39 -10.10
CA ILE A 98 4.94 -12.18 -9.34
C ILE A 98 5.23 -12.55 -7.88
N LYS A 99 6.28 -11.96 -7.33
CA LYS A 99 6.70 -12.12 -5.94
C LYS A 99 6.90 -10.76 -5.27
N GLY A 100 6.73 -10.72 -3.96
CA GLY A 100 6.94 -9.52 -3.15
C GLY A 100 5.66 -8.71 -2.97
N TRP A 101 5.83 -7.42 -2.66
CA TRP A 101 4.74 -6.52 -2.33
C TRP A 101 4.03 -6.00 -3.58
N VAL A 102 2.73 -6.24 -3.66
CA VAL A 102 1.90 -5.92 -4.83
C VAL A 102 0.71 -5.06 -4.43
N ILE A 103 0.32 -4.13 -5.29
CA ILE A 103 -0.93 -3.36 -5.16
C ILE A 103 -2.06 -4.15 -5.83
N LEU A 104 -3.19 -4.29 -5.15
CA LEU A 104 -4.39 -4.91 -5.70
C LEU A 104 -5.28 -3.81 -6.30
N LYS A 105 -5.75 -4.01 -7.52
CA LYS A 105 -6.57 -3.04 -8.25
C LYS A 105 -7.84 -3.71 -8.79
N TRP A 106 -8.98 -3.06 -8.60
CA TRP A 106 -10.25 -3.44 -9.23
C TRP A 106 -10.86 -2.22 -9.89
N GLY A 107 -10.86 -2.19 -11.22
CA GLY A 107 -11.37 -1.06 -11.99
C GLY A 107 -10.59 0.22 -11.71
N LYS A 108 -11.22 1.17 -10.99
CA LYS A 108 -10.61 2.44 -10.58
C LYS A 108 -10.13 2.44 -9.11
N TYR A 109 -10.34 1.35 -8.39
CA TYR A 109 -10.08 1.25 -6.96
C TYR A 109 -8.75 0.54 -6.68
N TYR A 110 -7.98 1.10 -5.75
CA TYR A 110 -6.74 0.51 -5.24
C TYR A 110 -6.99 -0.04 -3.84
N LEU A 111 -7.01 -1.36 -3.73
CA LEU A 111 -7.53 -2.10 -2.57
C LEU A 111 -6.47 -2.34 -1.49
N GLY A 112 -5.37 -1.59 -1.54
CA GLY A 112 -4.22 -1.77 -0.67
C GLY A 112 -3.15 -2.68 -1.26
N CYS A 113 -2.37 -3.28 -0.36
CA CYS A 113 -1.18 -4.04 -0.70
C CYS A 113 -1.27 -5.46 -0.14
N GLY A 114 -0.77 -6.42 -0.90
CA GLY A 114 -0.59 -7.81 -0.48
C GLY A 114 0.84 -8.28 -0.65
N LYS A 115 1.15 -9.45 -0.10
CA LYS A 115 2.46 -10.10 -0.31
C LYS A 115 2.28 -11.34 -1.17
N ALA A 116 2.74 -11.27 -2.42
CA ALA A 116 2.73 -12.37 -3.37
C ALA A 116 3.90 -13.32 -3.13
N ARG A 117 3.60 -14.60 -2.93
CA ARG A 117 4.59 -15.68 -2.78
C ARG A 117 3.93 -17.03 -3.08
N ASP A 118 4.64 -17.87 -3.83
CA ASP A 118 4.28 -19.28 -4.06
C ASP A 118 2.82 -19.49 -4.55
N GLY A 119 2.39 -18.63 -5.49
CA GLY A 119 1.05 -18.69 -6.08
C GLY A 119 -0.08 -18.13 -5.20
N ILE A 120 0.26 -17.45 -4.09
CA ILE A 120 -0.70 -16.86 -3.16
C ILE A 120 -0.35 -15.39 -2.92
N ILE A 121 -1.36 -14.51 -2.87
CA ILE A 121 -1.24 -13.16 -2.32
C ILE A 121 -1.82 -13.16 -0.93
N ARG A 122 -0.94 -13.01 0.07
CA ARG A 122 -1.35 -12.91 1.46
C ARG A 122 -2.05 -11.58 1.74
N ASN A 123 -3.17 -11.65 2.44
CA ASN A 123 -4.04 -10.54 2.79
C ASN A 123 -3.44 -9.62 3.87
N TYR A 124 -3.54 -8.32 3.64
CA TYR A 124 -3.15 -7.28 4.60
C TYR A 124 -4.22 -6.19 4.78
N VAL A 125 -5.47 -6.46 4.37
CA VAL A 125 -6.61 -5.60 4.69
C VAL A 125 -6.80 -5.58 6.22
N PRO A 126 -6.78 -4.40 6.87
CA PRO A 126 -6.98 -4.28 8.31
C PRO A 126 -8.29 -4.92 8.74
N LYS A 127 -8.31 -5.63 9.88
CA LYS A 127 -9.47 -6.40 10.34
C LYS A 127 -10.71 -5.53 10.48
N GLU A 128 -10.53 -4.33 11.00
CA GLU A 128 -11.53 -3.29 11.22
C GLU A 128 -12.11 -2.69 9.92
N ARG A 129 -11.48 -2.97 8.77
CA ARG A 129 -11.94 -2.53 7.44
C ARG A 129 -12.44 -3.67 6.57
N ARG A 130 -12.49 -4.89 7.09
CA ARG A 130 -12.98 -6.03 6.32
C ARG A 130 -14.48 -5.95 6.16
N ILE A 131 -14.95 -6.27 4.96
CA ILE A 131 -16.39 -6.43 4.73
C ILE A 131 -16.82 -7.80 5.23
N ALA A 132 -18.01 -7.90 5.79
CA ALA A 132 -18.60 -9.21 6.07
C ALA A 132 -18.90 -9.90 4.72
N PRO A 133 -18.66 -11.22 4.60
CA PRO A 133 -19.26 -11.98 3.52
C PRO A 133 -20.78 -11.78 3.60
N LYS A 134 -21.43 -11.54 2.46
CA LYS A 134 -22.89 -11.59 2.38
C LYS A 134 -23.38 -13.01 2.58
#